data_AF-A0AAD5B5A0-F1
#
_entry.id   AF-A0AAD5B5A0-F1
#
_cell.length_a   1.000
_cell.length_b   1.000
_cell.length_c   1.000
_cell.angle_alpha   90.00
_cell.angle_beta   90.00
_cell.angle_gamma   90.00
#
_symmetry.space_group_name_H-M   'P 1'
#
loop_
_entity.id
_entity.type
_entity.pdbx_description
1 polymer ?
#
loop_
_entity_poly.entity_id
_entity_poly.type
_entity_poly.pdbx_seq_one_letter_code
_entity_poly.pdbx_strand_id
1 'polypeptide(L)'
;DGYYATINLQQPFEYGGNTYSQLNLSMDGYVAFFVPYIDRNAIKNIRKNIIAPLWTDLDANDGGKWTYQQATNGSLIAQANNEINKMFPDDYFSACWVFVSTWDEVP
;
A
#
# COMPACT_ATOMS: atom_id res chain seq x y z
N ASP A 1 -10.99 15.93 2.56
CA ASP A 1 -10.96 15.15 1.32
C ASP A 1 -9.56 15.06 0.71
N GLY A 2 -9.02 13.83 0.59
CA GLY A 2 -7.80 13.55 -0.18
C GLY A 2 -6.45 13.64 0.53
N TYR A 3 -6.34 13.16 1.78
CA TYR A 3 -5.06 13.10 2.49
C TYR A 3 -4.20 11.90 2.04
N TYR A 4 -2.89 12.08 2.10
CA TYR A 4 -1.92 11.00 1.95
C TYR A 4 -0.74 11.19 2.91
N ALA A 5 -0.08 10.08 3.24
CA ALA A 5 1.17 10.07 3.97
C ALA A 5 2.30 9.57 3.07
N THR A 6 3.38 10.35 2.97
CA THR A 6 4.60 9.92 2.30
C THR A 6 5.43 9.03 3.24
N ILE A 7 5.74 7.82 2.81
CA ILE A 7 6.40 6.80 3.64
C ILE A 7 7.71 6.37 2.98
N ASN A 8 8.81 6.52 3.72
CA ASN A 8 10.10 5.97 3.34
C ASN A 8 10.13 4.47 3.64
N LEU A 9 10.60 3.69 2.67
CA LEU A 9 10.65 2.25 2.78
C LEU A 9 11.94 1.79 3.45
N GLN A 10 11.84 0.79 4.31
CA GLN A 10 12.98 0.15 4.96
C GLN A 10 13.84 -0.64 3.96
N GLN A 11 13.21 -1.12 2.89
CA GLN A 11 13.84 -1.83 1.78
C GLN A 11 13.21 -1.35 0.47
N PRO A 12 13.94 -1.32 -0.65
CA PRO A 12 13.37 -0.96 -1.94
C PRO A 12 12.21 -1.89 -2.34
N PHE A 13 11.20 -1.33 -3.00
CA PHE A 13 10.10 -2.09 -3.61
C PHE A 13 10.16 -2.02 -5.13
N GLU A 14 10.06 -3.17 -5.79
CA GLU A 14 9.98 -3.24 -7.24
C GLU A 14 8.53 -3.37 -7.70
N TYR A 15 8.10 -2.47 -8.59
CA TYR A 15 6.75 -2.49 -9.13
C TYR A 15 6.69 -1.82 -10.50
N GLY A 16 6.02 -2.47 -11.47
CA GLY A 16 5.87 -1.92 -12.82
C GLY A 16 7.20 -1.55 -13.50
N GLY A 17 8.24 -2.37 -13.32
CA GLY A 17 9.57 -2.18 -13.90
C GLY A 17 10.42 -1.07 -13.26
N ASN A 18 10.01 -0.51 -12.12
CA ASN A 18 10.72 0.54 -11.40
C ASN A 18 11.00 0.11 -9.97
N THR A 19 12.09 0.64 -9.39
CA THR A 19 12.44 0.46 -7.99
C THR A 19 12.13 1.73 -7.21
N TYR A 20 11.41 1.60 -6.10
CA TYR A 20 10.97 2.70 -5.27
C TYR A 20 11.54 2.58 -3.86
N SER A 21 12.04 3.70 -3.31
CA SER A 21 12.44 3.84 -1.91
C SER A 21 11.39 4.55 -1.05
N GLN A 22 10.31 5.01 -1.68
CA GLN A 22 9.24 5.76 -1.05
C GLN A 22 7.92 5.48 -1.77
N LEU A 23 6.82 5.55 -1.02
CA LEU A 23 5.46 5.50 -1.54
C LEU A 23 4.58 6.53 -0.84
N ASN A 24 3.39 6.77 -1.39
CA ASN A 24 2.36 7.61 -0.79
C ASN A 24 1.15 6.75 -0.44
N LEU A 25 0.87 6.61 0.85
CA LEU A 25 -0.33 5.93 1.35
C LEU A 25 -1.48 6.93 1.34
N SER A 26 -2.44 6.73 0.45
CA SER A 26 -3.64 7.54 0.41
C SER A 26 -4.66 7.05 1.43
N MET A 27 -5.35 8.00 2.05
CA MET A 27 -6.53 7.73 2.84
C MET A 27 -7.62 7.04 2.02
N ASP A 28 -7.72 7.32 0.72
CA ASP A 28 -8.76 6.84 -0.20
C ASP A 28 -8.59 5.36 -0.62
N GLY A 29 -7.93 4.53 0.19
CA GLY A 29 -7.87 3.08 -0.06
C GLY A 29 -6.84 2.64 -1.11
N TYR A 30 -5.81 3.44 -1.39
CA TYR A 30 -4.74 3.08 -2.33
C TYR A 30 -3.34 3.54 -1.90
N VAL A 31 -2.34 2.89 -2.48
CA VAL A 31 -0.92 3.25 -2.40
C VAL A 31 -0.47 3.73 -3.78
N ALA A 32 0.20 4.88 -3.83
CA ALA A 32 0.73 5.48 -5.05
C ALA A 32 2.25 5.57 -5.02
N PHE A 33 2.87 5.32 -6.17
CA PHE A 33 4.32 5.46 -6.38
C PHE A 33 4.72 6.83 -6.95
N PHE A 34 3.87 7.82 -6.72
CA PHE A 34 4.01 9.21 -7.11
C PHE A 34 3.24 10.07 -6.11
N VAL A 35 3.49 11.37 -6.07
CA VAL A 35 2.72 12.30 -5.22
C VAL A 35 1.30 12.42 -5.80
N PRO A 36 0.26 11.95 -5.10
CA PRO A 36 -1.10 12.02 -5.61
C PRO A 36 -1.57 13.49 -5.64
N TYR A 37 -2.27 13.86 -6.70
CA TYR A 37 -2.95 15.15 -6.76
C TYR A 37 -4.25 15.04 -5.97
N ILE A 38 -4.48 15.98 -5.06
CA ILE A 38 -5.67 16.02 -4.19
C ILE A 38 -6.96 16.30 -4.99
N ASP A 39 -6.86 16.69 -6.27
CA ASP A 39 -8.03 16.84 -7.14
C ASP A 39 -8.58 15.47 -7.58
N ARG A 40 -9.81 15.18 -7.11
CA ARG A 40 -10.67 14.00 -7.37
C ARG A 40 -10.72 13.57 -8.84
N ASN A 41 -10.50 14.47 -9.79
CA ASN A 41 -10.54 14.17 -11.23
C ASN A 41 -9.18 13.76 -11.82
N ALA A 42 -8.07 14.00 -11.12
CA ALA A 42 -6.72 13.78 -11.64
C ALA A 42 -6.36 12.28 -11.79
N ILE A 43 -7.05 11.39 -11.07
CA ILE A 43 -6.69 9.95 -11.00
C ILE A 43 -7.33 9.12 -12.12
N LYS A 44 -8.40 9.60 -12.76
CA LYS A 44 -9.13 8.86 -13.81
C LYS A 44 -8.33 8.60 -15.09
N ASN A 45 -7.20 9.29 -15.30
CA ASN A 45 -6.35 9.18 -16.50
C ASN A 45 -4.90 8.78 -16.18
N ILE A 46 -4.66 8.11 -15.06
CA ILE A 46 -3.30 7.87 -14.59
C ILE A 46 -2.63 6.70 -15.31
N ARG A 47 -1.64 7.02 -16.15
CA ARG A 47 -0.59 6.08 -16.61
C ARG A 47 0.55 5.99 -15.59
N LYS A 48 0.21 5.85 -14.31
CA LYS A 48 1.18 5.74 -13.22
C LYS A 48 0.80 4.56 -12.32
N ASN A 49 1.81 4.08 -11.62
CA ASN A 49 1.71 2.90 -10.77
C ASN A 49 0.95 3.20 -9.48
N ILE A 50 -0.09 2.41 -9.21
CA ILE A 50 -0.81 2.34 -7.92
C ILE A 50 -1.11 0.88 -7.54
N ILE A 51 -1.33 0.63 -6.25
CA ILE A 51 -1.92 -0.60 -5.70
C ILE A 51 -3.16 -0.17 -4.92
N ALA A 52 -4.32 -0.71 -5.26
CA ALA A 52 -5.60 -0.10 -4.90
C ALA A 52 -6.64 -1.13 -4.44
N PRO A 53 -6.51 -1.67 -3.21
CA PRO A 53 -7.38 -2.74 -2.72
C PRO A 53 -8.80 -2.27 -2.35
N LEU A 54 -9.00 -0.98 -2.04
CA LEU A 54 -10.29 -0.42 -1.64
C LEU A 54 -10.74 0.72 -2.55
N TRP A 55 -9.79 1.55 -3.04
CA TRP A 55 -10.00 2.76 -3.84
C TRP A 55 -11.41 3.35 -3.83
N THR A 56 -11.70 4.14 -2.82
CA THR A 56 -13.00 4.77 -2.63
C THR A 56 -12.82 6.19 -2.09
N ASP A 57 -13.86 6.99 -2.23
CA ASP A 57 -13.90 8.36 -1.75
C ASP A 57 -14.15 8.37 -0.25
N LEU A 58 -13.06 8.41 0.52
CA LEU A 58 -13.10 8.43 1.98
C LEU A 58 -12.95 9.88 2.46
N ASP A 59 -13.53 10.21 3.62
CA ASP A 59 -13.23 11.47 4.29
C ASP A 59 -12.61 11.23 5.67
N ALA A 60 -11.39 11.74 5.88
CA ALA A 60 -10.69 11.68 7.17
C ALA A 60 -11.50 12.34 8.29
N ASN A 61 -12.36 13.29 7.93
CA ASN A 61 -13.19 14.00 8.90
C ASN A 61 -14.32 13.11 9.46
N ASP A 62 -14.73 12.09 8.71
CA ASP A 62 -15.84 11.21 9.07
C ASP A 62 -15.39 10.00 9.90
N GLY A 63 -14.10 9.91 10.21
CA GLY A 63 -13.52 8.92 11.12
C GLY A 63 -12.59 7.91 10.44
N GLY A 64 -12.39 6.77 11.10
CA GLY A 64 -11.49 5.71 10.65
C GLY A 64 -10.01 5.98 10.85
N LYS A 65 -9.19 4.98 10.54
CA LYS A 65 -7.73 5.03 10.62
C LYS A 65 -7.12 4.44 9.36
N TRP A 66 -6.23 5.20 8.72
CA TRP A 66 -5.29 4.63 7.76
C TRP A 66 -3.92 4.51 8.42
N THR A 67 -3.43 3.29 8.55
CA THR A 67 -2.15 3.00 9.24
C THR A 67 -1.26 2.17 8.35
N TYR A 68 0.02 2.13 8.70
CA TYR A 68 0.97 1.24 8.05
C TYR A 68 1.95 0.63 9.04
N GLN A 69 2.51 -0.50 8.64
CA GLN A 69 3.62 -1.16 9.31
C GLN A 69 4.58 -1.75 8.28
N GLN A 70 5.87 -1.75 8.62
CA GLN A 70 6.93 -2.37 7.83
C GLN A 70 7.67 -3.36 8.71
N ALA A 71 8.02 -4.52 8.15
CA ALA A 71 8.80 -5.52 8.85
C ALA A 71 9.82 -6.17 7.92
N THR A 72 10.99 -6.51 8.48
CA THR A 72 12.07 -7.33 7.88
C THR A 72 12.31 -8.65 8.63
N ASN A 73 11.67 -8.82 9.80
CA ASN A 73 11.60 -10.08 10.54
C ASN A 73 10.32 -10.14 11.40
N GLY A 74 10.13 -11.25 12.13
CA GLY A 74 9.04 -11.41 13.10
C GLY A 74 7.74 -11.99 12.51
N SER A 75 6.67 -11.90 13.28
CA SER A 75 5.39 -12.56 12.98
C SER A 75 4.73 -12.06 11.69
N LEU A 76 4.88 -10.78 11.37
CA LEU A 76 4.22 -10.18 10.20
C LEU A 76 4.73 -10.78 8.88
N ILE A 77 6.05 -10.91 8.72
CA ILE A 77 6.63 -11.58 7.54
C ILE A 77 6.34 -13.07 7.55
N ALA A 78 6.41 -13.72 8.70
CA ALA A 78 6.09 -15.14 8.80
C ALA A 78 4.65 -15.41 8.32
N GLN A 79 3.70 -14.55 8.71
CA GLN A 79 2.32 -14.60 8.25
C GLN A 79 2.22 -14.37 6.74
N ALA A 80 2.85 -13.31 6.20
CA ALA A 80 2.83 -13.04 4.76
C ALA A 80 3.39 -14.21 3.94
N ASN A 81 4.52 -14.77 4.36
CA ASN A 81 5.11 -15.95 3.72
C ASN A 81 4.13 -17.14 3.75
N ASN A 82 3.53 -17.43 4.91
CA ASN A 82 2.61 -18.55 5.03
C ASN A 82 1.37 -18.37 4.13
N GLU A 83 0.78 -17.18 4.08
CA GLU A 83 -0.41 -16.93 3.26
C GLU A 83 -0.10 -17.00 1.76
N ILE A 84 1.02 -16.44 1.30
CA ILE A 84 1.40 -16.50 -0.12
C ILE A 84 1.75 -17.93 -0.54
N ASN A 85 2.56 -18.68 0.23
CA ASN A 85 2.88 -20.07 -0.11
C ASN A 85 1.64 -20.99 -0.04
N LYS A 86 0.65 -20.68 0.81
CA LYS A 86 -0.62 -21.40 0.83
C LYS A 86 -1.47 -21.10 -0.40
N MET A 87 -1.43 -19.87 -0.90
CA MET A 87 -2.18 -19.45 -2.08
C MET A 87 -1.55 -19.94 -3.39
N PHE A 88 -0.21 -20.06 -3.42
CA PHE A 88 0.57 -20.50 -4.58
C PHE A 88 1.48 -21.69 -4.20
N PRO A 89 0.92 -22.90 -4.00
CA PRO A 89 1.67 -24.04 -3.45
C PRO A 89 2.72 -24.63 -4.39
N ASP A 90 2.63 -24.34 -5.69
CA ASP A 90 3.58 -24.81 -6.70
C ASP A 90 4.83 -23.92 -6.82
N ASP A 91 4.80 -22.74 -6.19
CA ASP A 91 5.90 -21.77 -6.20
C ASP A 91 6.48 -21.61 -4.79
N TYR A 92 7.82 -21.52 -4.69
CA TYR A 92 8.46 -21.16 -3.43
C TYR A 92 8.54 -19.64 -3.28
N PHE A 93 7.87 -19.11 -2.27
CA PHE A 93 7.91 -17.69 -1.94
C PHE A 93 8.60 -17.43 -0.61
N SER A 94 9.49 -16.45 -0.57
CA SER A 94 10.10 -15.94 0.67
C SER A 94 10.32 -14.44 0.57
N ALA A 95 9.54 -13.67 1.33
CA ALA A 95 9.67 -12.23 1.42
C ALA A 95 10.91 -11.83 2.23
N CYS A 96 11.69 -10.88 1.71
CA CYS A 96 12.77 -10.21 2.45
C CYS A 96 12.22 -9.14 3.41
N TRP A 97 11.05 -8.57 3.09
CA TRP A 97 10.36 -7.57 3.89
C TRP A 97 8.89 -7.48 3.47
N VAL A 98 8.07 -6.83 4.29
CA VAL A 98 6.66 -6.54 3.99
C VAL A 98 6.31 -5.11 4.35
N PHE A 99 5.38 -4.55 3.57
CA PHE A 99 4.65 -3.32 3.89
C PHE A 99 3.17 -3.69 3.99
N VAL A 100 2.53 -3.35 5.10
CA VAL A 100 1.09 -3.57 5.30
C VAL A 100 0.44 -2.24 5.59
N SER A 101 -0.51 -1.84 4.75
CA SER A 101 -1.40 -0.71 4.98
C SER A 101 -2.78 -1.22 5.36
N THR A 102 -3.39 -0.58 6.35
CA THR A 102 -4.72 -0.91 6.85
C THR A 102 -5.59 0.33 6.81
N TRP A 103 -6.76 0.21 6.18
CA TRP A 103 -7.86 1.16 6.30
C TRP A 103 -8.90 0.53 7.20
N ASP A 104 -8.97 1.01 8.44
CA ASP A 104 -9.80 0.46 9.51
C ASP A 104 -10.93 1.43 9.83
N GLU A 105 -12.15 0.93 9.89
CA GLU A 105 -13.36 1.72 10.19
C GLU A 105 -13.49 3.01 9.35
N VAL A 106 -12.99 3.01 8.11
CA VAL A 106 -13.13 4.15 7.19
C VAL A 106 -14.55 4.18 6.58
N PRO A 107 -15.22 5.35 6.55
CA PRO A 107 -16.66 5.48 6.21
C PRO A 107 -16.98 5.38 4.72
#